data_AF-A0A9X4KFI2-F1
#
_entry.id   AF-A0A9X4KFI2-F1
#
_cell.length_a   1.000
_cell.length_b   1.000
_cell.length_c   1.000
_cell.angle_alpha   90.00
_cell.angle_beta   90.00
_cell.angle_gamma   90.00
#
_symmetry.space_group_name_H-M   'P 1'
#
loop_
_entity.id
_entity.type
_entity.pdbx_description
1 polymer ?
#
loop_
_entity_poly.entity_id
_entity_poly.type
_entity_poly.pdbx_seq_one_letter_code
_entity_poly.pdbx_strand_id
1 'polypeptide(L)'
;MSGINVAYTNEYQEHKKKFEYIFNNKFMSKETDERLLPDGQHILKTHYYFDDSHQVSEYNVRASKTDVLDQMGRIVTELKNIDSHVDFFSMVKHSNGNNYLFFSTELYGYSVLDLSDYCTYHFIPAESFKEKKETFIWTSVLYCAQNNILAVDGCYWACPSSTYFFDFSHPTEIPLKELYNSYDMDGEVNIDTDVVPLRWNNDGTIVLKCCIDEEGEKEVEKTIDVLSRKK
;
A
#
# COMPACT_ATOMS: atom_id res chain seq x y z
N MET A 1 11.37 -5.30 9.30
CA MET A 1 11.64 -5.80 7.93
C MET A 1 13.09 -5.53 7.56
N SER A 2 13.81 -6.48 6.93
CA SER A 2 15.08 -6.15 6.27
C SER A 2 14.78 -5.16 5.15
N GLY A 3 15.32 -3.94 5.24
CA GLY A 3 15.07 -2.86 4.27
C GLY A 3 15.67 -3.11 2.88
N ILE A 4 15.82 -4.37 2.46
CA ILE A 4 16.41 -4.74 1.17
C ILE A 4 15.30 -4.77 0.12
N ASN A 5 15.35 -3.80 -0.80
CA ASN A 5 14.44 -3.70 -1.94
C ASN A 5 14.94 -4.54 -3.12
N VAL A 6 14.14 -5.50 -3.60
CA VAL A 6 14.48 -6.33 -4.76
C VAL A 6 13.80 -5.88 -6.06
N ALA A 7 12.95 -4.86 -6.02
CA ALA A 7 12.13 -4.41 -7.16
C ALA A 7 12.96 -4.12 -8.43
N TYR A 8 14.21 -3.72 -8.28
CA TYR A 8 15.10 -3.35 -9.40
C TYR A 8 16.15 -4.41 -9.75
N THR A 9 16.08 -5.59 -9.13
CA THR A 9 17.00 -6.69 -9.42
C THR A 9 16.59 -7.41 -10.70
N ASN A 10 17.57 -7.92 -11.46
CA ASN A 10 17.29 -8.71 -12.68
C ASN A 10 16.41 -9.92 -12.39
N GLU A 11 16.65 -10.60 -11.27
CA GLU A 11 15.88 -11.78 -10.85
C GLU A 11 14.39 -11.46 -10.70
N TYR A 12 14.06 -10.38 -9.99
CA TYR A 12 12.68 -9.94 -9.81
C TYR A 12 12.06 -9.45 -11.12
N GLN A 13 12.82 -8.71 -11.96
CA GLN A 13 12.33 -8.26 -13.26
C GLN A 13 12.02 -9.42 -14.21
N GLU A 14 12.83 -10.47 -14.23
CA GLU A 14 12.54 -11.70 -14.98
C GLU A 14 11.34 -12.45 -14.42
N HIS A 15 11.12 -12.44 -13.10
CA HIS A 15 9.90 -12.97 -12.50
C HIS A 15 8.66 -12.20 -12.99
N LYS A 16 8.67 -10.86 -12.90
CA LYS A 16 7.56 -10.00 -13.35
C LYS A 16 7.23 -10.21 -14.83
N LYS A 17 8.24 -10.34 -15.69
CA LYS A 17 8.05 -10.63 -17.13
C LYS A 17 7.24 -11.89 -17.41
N LYS A 18 7.32 -12.92 -16.54
CA LYS A 18 6.52 -14.15 -16.71
C LYS A 18 5.02 -13.88 -16.63
N PHE A 19 4.60 -12.84 -15.91
CA PHE A 19 3.20 -12.47 -15.75
C PHE A 19 2.67 -11.53 -16.82
N GLU A 20 3.53 -10.90 -17.64
CA GLU A 20 3.08 -9.92 -18.66
C GLU A 20 2.06 -10.47 -19.67
N TYR A 21 2.05 -11.79 -19.88
CA TYR A 21 1.06 -12.46 -20.74
C TYR A 21 -0.39 -12.21 -20.30
N ILE A 22 -0.64 -12.00 -19.00
CA ILE A 22 -1.98 -11.85 -18.42
C ILE A 22 -2.69 -10.59 -18.93
N PHE A 23 -1.94 -9.55 -19.29
CA PHE A 23 -2.49 -8.27 -19.75
C PHE A 23 -2.95 -8.30 -21.22
N ASN A 24 -3.13 -9.49 -21.79
CA ASN A 24 -3.76 -9.67 -23.08
C ASN A 24 -5.29 -9.62 -22.96
N ASN A 25 -5.98 -9.00 -23.92
CA ASN A 25 -7.45 -8.90 -23.95
C ASN A 25 -8.18 -10.24 -23.84
N LYS A 26 -7.55 -11.37 -24.20
CA LYS A 26 -8.15 -12.71 -24.04
C LYS A 26 -8.40 -13.10 -22.57
N PHE A 27 -7.64 -12.53 -21.64
CA PHE A 27 -7.78 -12.77 -20.18
C PHE A 27 -8.52 -11.62 -19.48
N MET A 28 -8.84 -10.55 -20.19
CA MET A 28 -9.50 -9.39 -19.63
C MET A 28 -10.94 -9.73 -19.25
N SER A 29 -11.28 -9.42 -18.02
CA SER A 29 -12.64 -9.51 -17.51
C SER A 29 -13.50 -8.36 -18.06
N LYS A 30 -14.81 -8.51 -17.97
CA LYS A 30 -15.76 -7.43 -18.32
C LYS A 30 -15.85 -6.36 -17.24
N GLU A 31 -15.35 -6.66 -16.05
CA GLU A 31 -15.32 -5.77 -14.90
C GLU A 31 -14.29 -4.68 -15.09
N THR A 32 -14.71 -3.45 -14.77
CA THR A 32 -13.87 -2.26 -14.75
C THR A 32 -14.29 -1.38 -13.60
N ASP A 33 -13.33 -0.73 -12.96
CA ASP A 33 -13.58 0.30 -11.95
C ASP A 33 -13.09 1.66 -12.44
N GLU A 34 -13.79 2.73 -12.06
CA GLU A 34 -13.39 4.11 -12.34
C GLU A 34 -13.51 4.96 -11.08
N ARG A 35 -12.41 5.61 -10.69
CA ARG A 35 -12.33 6.42 -9.47
C ARG A 35 -11.67 7.77 -9.74
N LEU A 36 -12.38 8.85 -9.43
CA LEU A 36 -11.80 10.20 -9.39
C LEU A 36 -10.88 10.34 -8.16
N LEU A 37 -9.64 10.80 -8.37
CA LEU A 37 -8.73 11.09 -7.28
C LEU A 37 -9.14 12.37 -6.53
N PRO A 38 -8.82 12.49 -5.22
CA PRO A 38 -9.21 13.65 -4.42
C PRO A 38 -8.63 14.99 -4.88
N ASP A 39 -7.66 15.00 -5.80
CA ASP A 39 -7.14 16.23 -6.40
C ASP A 39 -8.11 16.84 -7.43
N GLY A 40 -9.12 16.07 -7.87
CA GLY A 40 -10.08 16.46 -8.90
C GLY A 40 -9.46 16.59 -10.30
N GLN A 41 -8.24 16.08 -10.50
CA GLN A 41 -7.49 16.22 -11.74
C GLN A 41 -7.24 14.89 -12.43
N HIS A 42 -7.20 13.79 -11.67
CA HIS A 42 -6.88 12.48 -12.20
C HIS A 42 -8.00 11.47 -11.97
N ILE A 43 -8.19 10.57 -12.94
CA ILE A 43 -9.11 9.43 -12.83
C ILE A 43 -8.29 8.15 -12.94
N LEU A 44 -8.53 7.20 -12.05
CA LEU A 44 -8.02 5.84 -12.17
C LEU A 44 -9.06 4.99 -12.88
N LYS A 45 -8.67 4.34 -13.97
CA LYS A 45 -9.51 3.38 -14.68
C LYS A 45 -8.88 2.00 -14.63
N THR A 46 -9.46 1.11 -13.83
CA THR A 46 -8.91 -0.22 -13.56
C THR A 46 -9.59 -1.28 -14.42
N HIS A 47 -8.79 -2.09 -15.08
CA HIS A 47 -9.19 -3.26 -15.84
C HIS A 47 -8.69 -4.52 -15.15
N TYR A 48 -9.55 -5.51 -14.98
CA TYR A 48 -9.21 -6.77 -14.31
C TYR A 48 -8.96 -7.90 -15.31
N TYR A 49 -8.05 -8.81 -14.95
CA TYR A 49 -7.62 -9.93 -15.77
C TYR A 49 -7.58 -11.21 -14.94
N PHE A 50 -7.93 -12.33 -15.56
CA PHE A 50 -8.04 -13.62 -14.90
C PHE A 50 -7.56 -14.76 -15.81
N ASP A 51 -6.77 -15.67 -15.23
CA ASP A 51 -6.34 -16.91 -15.88
C ASP A 51 -6.30 -18.06 -14.86
N ASP A 52 -7.03 -19.14 -15.16
CA ASP A 52 -7.09 -20.38 -14.38
C ASP A 52 -6.36 -21.54 -15.06
N SER A 53 -5.59 -21.28 -16.12
CA SER A 53 -4.84 -22.31 -16.85
C SER A 53 -3.61 -22.84 -16.11
N HIS A 54 -3.19 -22.16 -15.03
CA HIS A 54 -2.00 -22.49 -14.24
C HIS A 54 -0.69 -22.54 -15.06
N GLN A 55 -0.60 -21.76 -16.15
CA GLN A 55 0.57 -21.79 -17.04
C GLN A 55 1.86 -21.30 -16.38
N VAL A 56 1.77 -20.32 -15.46
CA VAL A 56 2.95 -19.68 -14.83
C VAL A 56 2.94 -19.74 -13.30
N SER A 57 1.84 -20.20 -12.71
CA SER A 57 1.61 -20.27 -11.27
C SER A 57 0.77 -21.51 -10.94
N GLU A 58 1.01 -22.11 -9.78
CA GLU A 58 0.18 -23.20 -9.24
C GLU A 58 -1.22 -22.70 -8.81
N TYR A 59 -1.40 -21.39 -8.70
CA TYR A 59 -2.66 -20.73 -8.38
C TYR A 59 -3.23 -19.99 -9.59
N ASN A 60 -4.52 -19.67 -9.55
CA ASN A 60 -5.13 -18.78 -10.54
C ASN A 60 -4.42 -17.43 -10.51
N VAL A 61 -4.15 -16.87 -11.69
CA VAL A 61 -3.58 -15.53 -11.81
C VAL A 61 -4.73 -14.53 -11.85
N ARG A 62 -4.71 -13.57 -10.92
CA ARG A 62 -5.59 -12.41 -10.93
C ARG A 62 -4.76 -11.16 -11.00
N ALA A 63 -4.99 -10.33 -11.99
CA ALA A 63 -4.19 -9.14 -12.23
C ALA A 63 -5.08 -7.94 -12.53
N SER A 64 -4.55 -6.75 -12.36
CA SER A 64 -5.21 -5.51 -12.74
C SER A 64 -4.25 -4.59 -13.49
N LYS A 65 -4.79 -3.83 -14.44
CA LYS A 65 -4.11 -2.74 -15.12
C LYS A 65 -4.92 -1.47 -14.92
N THR A 66 -4.31 -0.46 -14.36
CA THR A 66 -4.95 0.84 -14.08
C THR A 66 -4.36 1.90 -14.98
N ASP A 67 -5.20 2.47 -15.84
CA ASP A 67 -4.85 3.64 -16.63
C ASP A 67 -5.07 4.88 -15.75
N VAL A 68 -4.02 5.67 -15.53
CA VAL A 68 -4.13 6.98 -14.87
C VAL A 68 -4.44 8.00 -15.95
N LEU A 69 -5.60 8.63 -15.86
CA LEU A 69 -6.10 9.60 -16.83
C LEU A 69 -5.98 11.00 -16.28
N ASP A 70 -5.62 11.96 -17.13
CA ASP A 70 -5.73 13.39 -16.81
C ASP A 70 -7.15 13.94 -17.06
N GLN A 71 -7.37 15.23 -16.78
CA GLN A 71 -8.65 15.91 -16.99
C GLN A 71 -9.14 15.90 -18.45
N MET A 72 -8.26 15.65 -19.42
CA MET A 72 -8.61 15.54 -20.84
C MET A 72 -8.92 14.10 -21.26
N GLY A 73 -8.86 13.14 -20.32
CA GLY A 73 -9.05 11.72 -20.58
C GLY A 73 -7.85 11.07 -21.27
N ARG A 74 -6.66 11.69 -21.23
CA ARG A 74 -5.44 11.10 -21.80
C ARG A 74 -4.79 10.21 -20.75
N ILE A 75 -4.31 9.03 -21.17
CA ILE A 75 -3.52 8.15 -20.32
C ILE A 75 -2.14 8.79 -20.12
N VAL A 76 -1.82 9.16 -18.87
CA VAL A 76 -0.53 9.73 -18.49
C VAL A 76 0.46 8.66 -18.00
N THR A 77 -0.05 7.59 -17.39
CA THR A 77 0.74 6.41 -17.01
C THR A 77 -0.15 5.19 -16.83
N GLU A 78 0.44 4.00 -16.83
CA GLU A 78 -0.25 2.72 -16.59
C GLU A 78 0.38 2.02 -15.39
N LEU A 79 -0.46 1.53 -14.48
CA LEU A 79 -0.06 0.79 -13.28
C LEU A 79 -0.49 -0.66 -13.44
N LYS A 80 0.42 -1.62 -13.20
CA LYS A 80 0.14 -3.05 -13.33
C LYS A 80 0.32 -3.74 -11.99
N ASN A 81 -0.69 -4.48 -11.58
CA ASN A 81 -0.67 -5.37 -10.42
C ASN A 81 -0.86 -6.82 -10.88
N ILE A 82 0.02 -7.72 -10.45
CA ILE A 82 -0.05 -9.16 -10.75
C ILE A 82 -0.80 -9.97 -9.68
N ASP A 83 -1.34 -9.30 -8.66
CA ASP A 83 -2.27 -9.83 -7.66
C ASP A 83 -3.36 -8.81 -7.31
N SER A 84 -4.49 -8.89 -8.01
CA SER A 84 -5.60 -7.94 -7.84
C SER A 84 -6.43 -8.16 -6.56
N HIS A 85 -6.11 -9.14 -5.70
CA HIS A 85 -6.83 -9.30 -4.42
C HIS A 85 -6.52 -8.16 -3.44
N VAL A 86 -5.36 -7.52 -3.62
CA VAL A 86 -4.88 -6.44 -2.75
C VAL A 86 -4.75 -5.12 -3.49
N ASP A 87 -5.55 -4.92 -4.54
CA ASP A 87 -5.62 -3.61 -5.21
C ASP A 87 -6.02 -2.54 -4.18
N PHE A 88 -5.11 -1.63 -3.91
CA PHE A 88 -5.39 -0.44 -3.12
C PHE A 88 -4.83 0.79 -3.81
N PHE A 89 -5.55 1.90 -3.65
CA PHE A 89 -5.14 3.21 -4.15
C PHE A 89 -5.42 4.25 -3.08
N SER A 90 -4.38 4.96 -2.63
CA SER A 90 -4.51 6.05 -1.67
C SER A 90 -3.66 7.24 -2.09
N MET A 91 -4.31 8.38 -2.30
CA MET A 91 -3.63 9.62 -2.70
C MET A 91 -3.30 10.45 -1.47
N VAL A 92 -2.06 10.91 -1.40
CA VAL A 92 -1.52 11.77 -0.36
C VAL A 92 -1.18 13.13 -0.95
N LYS A 93 -1.76 14.19 -0.39
CA LYS A 93 -1.31 15.57 -0.63
C LYS A 93 -0.20 15.90 0.37
N HIS A 94 1.03 15.95 -0.11
CA HIS A 94 2.22 16.06 0.74
C HIS A 94 2.54 17.52 1.10
N SER A 95 3.26 17.73 2.21
CA SER A 95 3.67 19.05 2.71
C SER A 95 4.61 19.80 1.77
N ASN A 96 5.32 19.08 0.90
CA ASN A 96 6.15 19.68 -0.16
C ASN A 96 5.33 20.26 -1.33
N GLY A 97 4.00 20.11 -1.33
CA GLY A 97 3.10 20.62 -2.36
C GLY A 97 2.76 19.64 -3.48
N ASN A 98 3.44 18.49 -3.57
CA ASN A 98 3.15 17.45 -4.56
C ASN A 98 2.05 16.50 -4.08
N ASN A 99 1.42 15.81 -5.03
CA ASN A 99 0.51 14.71 -4.76
C ASN A 99 1.20 13.38 -5.10
N TYR A 100 1.06 12.40 -4.22
CA TYR A 100 1.59 11.07 -4.39
C TYR A 100 0.46 10.06 -4.36
N LEU A 101 0.48 9.06 -5.22
CA LEU A 101 -0.46 7.95 -5.21
C LEU A 101 0.26 6.68 -4.74
N PHE A 102 -0.20 6.12 -3.64
CA PHE A 102 0.19 4.79 -3.19
C PHE A 102 -0.65 3.72 -3.87
N PHE A 103 0.01 2.64 -4.28
CA PHE A 103 -0.63 1.48 -4.90
C PHE A 103 0.17 0.19 -4.70
N SER A 104 -0.49 -0.95 -4.88
CA SER A 104 0.13 -2.28 -4.91
C SER A 104 0.47 -2.71 -6.34
N THR A 105 1.53 -3.51 -6.48
CA THR A 105 1.86 -4.20 -7.75
C THR A 105 1.84 -5.72 -7.62
N GLU A 106 1.74 -6.21 -6.38
CA GLU A 106 1.56 -7.61 -5.98
C GLU A 106 1.16 -7.64 -4.49
N LEU A 107 1.02 -8.84 -3.91
CA LEU A 107 0.62 -9.07 -2.51
C LEU A 107 1.48 -8.31 -1.48
N TYR A 108 2.81 -8.28 -1.71
CA TYR A 108 3.77 -7.73 -0.75
C TYR A 108 4.51 -6.52 -1.29
N GLY A 109 4.85 -5.60 -0.39
CA GLY A 109 5.48 -4.34 -0.73
C GLY A 109 4.47 -3.25 -1.05
N TYR A 110 4.95 -2.17 -1.65
CA TYR A 110 4.14 -1.01 -2.02
C TYR A 110 4.84 -0.21 -3.12
N SER A 111 4.07 0.64 -3.79
CA SER A 111 4.57 1.54 -4.82
C SER A 111 4.05 2.94 -4.61
N VAL A 112 4.82 3.92 -5.07
CA VAL A 112 4.51 5.35 -5.02
C VAL A 112 4.62 5.91 -6.43
N LEU A 113 3.57 6.59 -6.89
CA LEU A 113 3.58 7.40 -8.10
C LEU A 113 3.64 8.87 -7.70
N ASP A 114 4.64 9.62 -8.17
CA ASP A 114 4.64 11.08 -8.08
C ASP A 114 3.77 11.63 -9.22
N LEU A 115 2.67 12.31 -8.88
CA LEU A 115 1.73 12.83 -9.88
C LEU A 115 2.24 14.11 -10.59
N SER A 116 3.38 14.67 -10.16
CA SER A 116 3.96 15.85 -10.82
C SER A 116 4.75 15.51 -12.08
N ASP A 117 5.38 14.34 -12.12
CA ASP A 117 6.21 13.87 -13.26
C ASP A 117 5.86 12.46 -13.74
N TYR A 118 4.90 11.80 -13.08
CA TYR A 118 4.41 10.44 -13.35
C TYR A 118 5.47 9.33 -13.17
N CYS A 119 6.55 9.59 -12.42
CA CYS A 119 7.53 8.57 -12.07
C CYS A 119 7.01 7.63 -10.97
N THR A 120 7.28 6.33 -11.12
CA THR A 120 6.92 5.30 -10.14
C THR A 120 8.14 4.76 -9.39
N TYR A 121 7.97 4.54 -8.10
CA TYR A 121 8.97 4.02 -7.18
C TYR A 121 8.39 2.79 -6.50
N HIS A 122 9.11 1.67 -6.57
CA HIS A 122 8.60 0.36 -6.14
C HIS A 122 9.44 -0.19 -5.00
N PHE A 123 8.79 -0.63 -3.93
CA PHE A 123 9.39 -1.44 -2.88
C PHE A 123 8.86 -2.85 -2.95
N ILE A 124 9.75 -3.82 -3.13
CA ILE A 124 9.44 -5.24 -2.98
C ILE A 124 10.40 -5.83 -1.96
N PRO A 125 9.91 -6.40 -0.84
CA PRO A 125 10.77 -6.92 0.21
C PRO A 125 11.49 -8.20 -0.24
N ALA A 126 12.80 -8.24 -0.03
CA ALA A 126 13.61 -9.43 -0.33
C ALA A 126 13.12 -10.70 0.39
N GLU A 127 12.66 -10.56 1.63
CA GLU A 127 12.15 -11.66 2.46
C GLU A 127 10.98 -12.40 1.78
N SER A 128 10.03 -11.68 1.20
CA SER A 128 8.90 -12.31 0.51
C SER A 128 9.29 -12.90 -0.82
N PHE A 129 10.11 -12.21 -1.60
CA PHE A 129 10.46 -12.69 -2.92
C PHE A 129 11.45 -13.86 -2.88
N LYS A 130 12.55 -13.73 -2.12
CA LYS A 130 13.66 -14.69 -2.09
C LYS A 130 13.49 -15.76 -1.03
N GLU A 131 13.05 -15.39 0.16
CA GLU A 131 12.96 -16.29 1.32
C GLU A 131 11.56 -16.90 1.49
N LYS A 132 10.59 -16.47 0.66
CA LYS A 132 9.18 -16.88 0.73
C LYS A 132 8.56 -16.65 2.12
N LYS A 133 9.04 -15.61 2.80
CA LYS A 133 8.51 -15.18 4.08
C LYS A 133 7.38 -14.19 3.89
N GLU A 134 6.39 -14.32 4.73
CA GLU A 134 5.33 -13.33 4.80
C GLU A 134 5.87 -11.97 5.23
N THR A 135 5.38 -10.90 4.61
CA THR A 135 5.60 -9.52 5.05
C THR A 135 4.29 -8.77 5.14
N PHE A 136 4.32 -7.60 5.77
CA PHE A 136 3.13 -6.80 6.01
C PHE A 136 2.46 -6.35 4.70
N ILE A 137 1.17 -6.64 4.57
CA ILE A 137 0.33 -6.30 3.40
C ILE A 137 -0.30 -4.93 3.65
N TRP A 138 -0.01 -3.96 2.79
CA TRP A 138 -0.57 -2.62 2.87
C TRP A 138 -1.99 -2.60 2.27
N THR A 139 -2.95 -1.99 2.97
CA THR A 139 -4.34 -1.87 2.51
C THR A 139 -4.80 -0.42 2.41
N SER A 140 -4.30 0.47 3.25
CA SER A 140 -4.56 1.91 3.13
C SER A 140 -3.48 2.74 3.82
N VAL A 141 -3.47 4.05 3.56
CA VAL A 141 -2.55 4.98 4.23
C VAL A 141 -3.24 6.28 4.61
N LEU A 142 -2.83 6.86 5.74
CA LEU A 142 -3.20 8.19 6.23
C LEU A 142 -1.95 9.02 6.47
N TYR A 143 -1.86 10.19 5.85
CA TYR A 143 -0.72 11.08 5.94
C TYR A 143 -0.99 12.32 6.81
N CYS A 144 0.02 12.75 7.55
CA CYS A 144 0.01 14.00 8.31
C CYS A 144 1.00 15.03 7.76
N ALA A 145 0.47 16.12 7.19
CA ALA A 145 1.29 17.22 6.67
C ALA A 145 2.05 18.00 7.77
N GLN A 146 1.60 17.93 9.03
CA GLN A 146 2.20 18.67 10.14
C GLN A 146 3.54 18.07 10.59
N ASN A 147 3.73 16.75 10.43
CA ASN A 147 4.92 16.04 10.92
C ASN A 147 5.55 15.07 9.90
N ASN A 148 5.00 15.01 8.68
CA ASN A 148 5.42 14.13 7.59
C ASN A 148 5.38 12.63 7.92
N ILE A 149 4.47 12.20 8.80
CA ILE A 149 4.31 10.78 9.12
C ILE A 149 3.20 10.18 8.26
N LEU A 150 3.47 8.98 7.77
CA LEU A 150 2.50 8.12 7.13
C LEU A 150 2.11 7.00 8.10
N ALA A 151 0.83 6.92 8.45
CA ALA A 151 0.25 5.76 9.10
C ALA A 151 -0.30 4.81 8.03
N VAL A 152 0.11 3.57 8.09
CA VAL A 152 -0.25 2.53 7.13
C VAL A 152 -1.09 1.50 7.84
N ASP A 153 -2.29 1.28 7.31
CA ASP A 153 -3.16 0.18 7.70
C ASP A 153 -2.84 -1.05 6.84
N GLY A 154 -3.01 -2.22 7.42
CA GLY A 154 -2.67 -3.47 6.78
C GLY A 154 -2.67 -4.65 7.73
N CYS A 155 -2.26 -5.81 7.24
CA CYS A 155 -2.21 -7.01 8.06
C CYS A 155 -1.14 -7.99 7.57
N TYR A 156 -0.89 -8.99 8.40
CA TYR A 156 -0.42 -10.29 7.92
C TYR A 156 -1.65 -11.10 7.48
N TRP A 157 -1.48 -12.00 6.53
CA TRP A 157 -2.52 -12.81 5.95
C TRP A 157 -3.38 -13.50 7.01
N ALA A 158 -4.67 -13.22 7.00
CA ALA A 158 -5.66 -13.72 7.95
C ALA A 158 -5.39 -13.35 9.43
N CYS A 159 -4.55 -12.35 9.69
CA CYS A 159 -4.37 -11.74 11.00
C CYS A 159 -5.21 -10.46 11.13
N PRO A 160 -5.45 -9.99 12.37
CA PRO A 160 -6.02 -8.68 12.62
C PRO A 160 -5.20 -7.56 11.97
N SER A 161 -5.89 -6.46 11.69
CA SER A 161 -5.31 -5.24 11.14
C SER A 161 -4.34 -4.62 12.13
N SER A 162 -3.27 -4.03 11.63
CA SER A 162 -2.22 -3.39 12.42
C SER A 162 -1.80 -2.09 11.75
N THR A 163 -1.25 -1.17 12.55
CA THR A 163 -0.82 0.14 12.06
C THR A 163 0.69 0.24 12.09
N TYR A 164 1.30 0.54 10.93
CA TYR A 164 2.73 0.87 10.83
C TYR A 164 2.92 2.37 10.62
N PHE A 165 3.95 2.95 11.22
CA PHE A 165 4.30 4.36 11.05
C PHE A 165 5.60 4.51 10.29
N PHE A 166 5.60 5.33 9.24
CA PHE A 166 6.78 5.60 8.41
C PHE A 166 7.11 7.09 8.39
N ASP A 167 8.40 7.40 8.31
CA ASP A 167 8.86 8.72 7.90
C ASP A 167 8.59 8.90 6.40
N PHE A 168 7.77 9.89 6.06
CA PHE A 168 7.41 10.21 4.69
C PHE A 168 7.91 11.59 4.27
N SER A 169 8.96 12.10 4.93
CA SER A 169 9.59 13.38 4.57
C SER A 169 10.19 13.37 3.15
N HIS A 170 10.58 12.19 2.66
CA HIS A 170 11.15 11.98 1.32
C HIS A 170 10.37 10.87 0.57
N PRO A 171 9.23 11.20 -0.07
CA PRO A 171 8.31 10.22 -0.66
C PRO A 171 8.88 9.24 -1.69
N THR A 172 9.95 9.64 -2.37
CA THR A 172 10.58 8.87 -3.46
C THR A 172 11.82 8.09 -3.03
N GLU A 173 12.26 8.26 -1.77
CA GLU A 173 13.36 7.51 -1.19
C GLU A 173 12.85 6.18 -0.63
N ILE A 174 12.92 5.14 -1.48
CA ILE A 174 12.40 3.80 -1.18
C ILE A 174 13.55 2.84 -0.78
N PRO A 175 13.42 2.05 0.30
CA PRO A 175 12.26 1.95 1.19
C PRO A 175 12.09 3.14 2.12
N LEU A 176 10.82 3.50 2.38
CA LEU A 176 10.43 4.40 3.45
C LEU A 176 10.94 3.87 4.79
N LYS A 177 11.39 4.79 5.64
CA LYS A 177 11.93 4.46 6.96
C LYS A 177 10.79 4.18 7.93
N GLU A 178 10.63 2.92 8.31
CA GLU A 178 9.76 2.52 9.41
C GLU A 178 10.23 3.20 10.72
N LEU A 179 9.29 3.80 11.45
CA LEU A 179 9.53 4.41 12.76
C LEU A 179 9.28 3.39 13.87
N TYR A 180 8.09 2.79 13.87
CA TYR A 180 7.62 1.71 14.73
C TYR A 180 6.22 1.28 14.25
N ASN A 181 5.62 0.25 14.85
CA ASN A 181 4.28 -0.23 14.51
C ASN A 181 3.44 -0.57 15.77
N SER A 182 2.18 -0.99 15.58
CA SER A 182 1.28 -1.33 16.68
C SER A 182 1.74 -2.52 17.52
N TYR A 183 2.56 -3.43 16.99
CA TYR A 183 3.15 -4.51 17.79
C TYR A 183 4.15 -3.99 18.83
N ASP A 184 4.79 -2.84 18.57
CA ASP A 184 5.63 -2.15 19.55
C ASP A 184 4.81 -1.45 20.65
N MET A 185 3.48 -1.48 20.56
CA MET A 185 2.53 -0.94 21.55
C MET A 185 1.90 -2.04 22.42
N ASP A 186 2.49 -3.23 22.47
CA ASP A 186 2.02 -4.29 23.36
C ASP A 186 1.89 -3.81 24.82
N GLY A 187 0.78 -4.15 25.46
CA GLY A 187 0.37 -3.64 26.78
C GLY A 187 -0.31 -2.25 26.76
N GLU A 188 -0.41 -1.59 25.61
CA GLU A 188 -1.16 -0.34 25.44
C GLU A 188 -2.39 -0.49 24.56
N VAL A 189 -2.34 -1.41 23.61
CA VAL A 189 -3.46 -1.84 22.76
C VAL A 189 -3.46 -3.37 22.75
N ASN A 190 -4.63 -3.97 22.53
CA ASN A 190 -4.72 -5.41 22.32
C ASN A 190 -4.30 -5.72 20.88
N ILE A 191 -3.06 -6.16 20.71
CA ILE A 191 -2.45 -6.49 19.39
C ILE A 191 -3.05 -7.75 18.75
N ASP A 192 -3.81 -8.56 19.50
CA ASP A 192 -4.57 -9.70 18.99
C ASP A 192 -5.92 -9.27 18.38
N THR A 193 -6.19 -7.96 18.34
CA THR A 193 -7.37 -7.34 17.71
C THR A 193 -6.97 -6.29 16.68
N ASP A 194 -7.93 -5.82 15.90
CA ASP A 194 -7.69 -4.78 14.89
C ASP A 194 -7.19 -3.48 15.55
N VAL A 195 -6.03 -2.99 15.09
CA VAL A 195 -5.49 -1.66 15.41
C VAL A 195 -5.42 -0.83 14.14
N VAL A 196 -6.44 0.00 13.90
CA VAL A 196 -6.68 0.69 12.62
C VAL A 196 -6.50 2.20 12.78
N PRO A 197 -5.77 2.89 11.88
CA PRO A 197 -5.65 4.34 11.93
C PRO A 197 -6.92 5.00 11.38
N LEU A 198 -7.53 5.90 12.15
CA LEU A 198 -8.77 6.58 11.75
C LEU A 198 -8.54 7.96 11.17
N ARG A 199 -7.76 8.80 11.88
CA ARG A 199 -7.54 10.21 11.51
C ARG A 199 -6.35 10.81 12.23
N TRP A 200 -5.77 11.83 11.61
CA TRP A 200 -4.83 12.74 12.25
C TRP A 200 -5.59 13.91 12.89
N ASN A 201 -5.18 14.29 14.09
CA ASN A 201 -5.59 15.53 14.75
C ASN A 201 -4.74 16.70 14.25
N ASN A 202 -5.25 17.93 14.46
CA ASN A 202 -4.56 19.15 14.05
C ASN A 202 -3.20 19.37 14.74
N ASP A 203 -2.98 18.76 15.91
CA ASP A 203 -1.72 18.82 16.65
C ASP A 203 -0.68 17.79 16.16
N GLY A 204 -1.03 16.97 15.16
CA GLY A 204 -0.16 15.92 14.63
C GLY A 204 -0.20 14.61 15.40
N THR A 205 -1.08 14.46 16.40
CA THR A 205 -1.38 13.15 17.01
C THR A 205 -2.33 12.34 16.12
N ILE A 206 -2.30 11.02 16.23
CA ILE A 206 -3.20 10.12 15.48
C ILE A 206 -4.23 9.48 16.40
N VAL A 207 -5.45 9.31 15.90
CA VAL A 207 -6.49 8.50 16.55
C VAL A 207 -6.52 7.12 15.90
N LEU A 208 -6.36 6.09 16.72
CA LEU A 208 -6.49 4.68 16.33
C LEU A 208 -7.81 4.11 16.89
N LYS A 209 -8.45 3.22 16.13
CA LYS A 209 -9.49 2.32 16.63
C LYS A 209 -8.82 1.02 17.07
N CYS A 210 -9.01 0.60 18.31
CA CYS A 210 -8.42 -0.62 18.85
C CYS A 210 -9.20 -1.14 20.07
N CYS A 211 -8.99 -2.39 20.46
CA CYS A 211 -9.36 -2.86 21.80
C CYS A 211 -8.20 -2.65 22.78
N ILE A 212 -8.51 -2.58 24.08
CA ILE A 212 -7.52 -2.45 25.16
C ILE A 212 -7.65 -3.54 26.22
N ASP A 213 -8.81 -4.18 26.31
CA ASP A 213 -9.03 -5.36 27.15
C ASP A 213 -8.52 -6.62 26.46
N GLU A 214 -8.13 -7.62 27.25
CA GLU A 214 -7.61 -8.90 26.77
C GLU A 214 -8.64 -9.70 25.95
N GLU A 215 -9.94 -9.50 26.23
CA GLU A 215 -11.03 -10.25 25.61
C GLU A 215 -11.39 -9.70 24.21
N GLY A 216 -10.93 -8.49 23.87
CA GLY A 216 -11.19 -7.83 22.60
C GLY A 216 -12.62 -7.35 22.42
N GLU A 217 -13.39 -7.23 23.51
CA GLU A 217 -14.84 -6.97 23.44
C GLU A 217 -15.18 -5.49 23.25
N LYS A 218 -14.28 -4.59 23.66
CA LYS A 218 -14.56 -3.14 23.66
C LYS A 218 -13.61 -2.36 22.78
N GLU A 219 -14.08 -2.03 21.58
CA GLU A 219 -13.42 -1.05 20.73
C GLU A 219 -13.43 0.34 21.37
N VAL A 220 -12.28 1.01 21.33
CA VAL A 220 -12.09 2.39 21.77
C VAL A 220 -11.32 3.19 20.73
N GLU A 221 -11.49 4.51 20.75
CA GLU A 221 -10.60 5.42 20.06
C GLU A 221 -9.46 5.84 21.00
N LYS A 222 -8.22 5.56 20.62
CA LYS A 222 -7.03 5.94 21.38
C LYS A 222 -6.19 6.95 20.61
N THR A 223 -5.86 8.07 21.25
CA THR A 223 -4.96 9.09 20.66
C THR A 223 -3.51 8.77 21.01
N ILE A 224 -2.64 8.77 19.99
CA ILE A 224 -1.22 8.45 20.10
C ILE A 224 -0.40 9.63 19.58
N ASP A 225 0.57 10.08 20.37
CA ASP A 225 1.64 10.96 19.90
C ASP A 225 2.79 10.11 19.33
N VAL A 226 2.89 10.09 18.00
CA VAL A 226 3.88 9.32 17.28
C VAL A 226 5.31 9.85 17.49
N LEU A 227 5.46 11.17 17.63
CA LEU A 227 6.78 11.79 17.77
C LEU A 227 7.37 11.53 19.15
N SER A 228 6.54 11.44 20.19
CA SER A 228 6.99 11.10 21.56
C SER A 228 7.66 9.73 21.66
N ARG A 229 7.41 8.84 20.68
CA ARG A 229 7.91 7.46 20.62
C ARG A 229 9.16 7.28 19.76
N LYS A 230 9.60 8.32 19.02
CA LYS A 230 10.86 8.26 18.27
C LYS A 230 12.02 8.09 19.27
N LYS A 231 12.55 6.88 19.39
CA LYS A 231 13.82 6.62 20.09
C LYS A 231 15.00 7.13 19.27
#